data_AF-D6E9W6-F1
#
_entry.id   AF-D6E9W6-F1
#
_cell.length_a   1.000
_cell.length_b   1.000
_cell.length_c   1.000
_cell.angle_alpha   90.00
_cell.angle_beta   90.00
_cell.angle_gamma   90.00
#
_symmetry.space_group_name_H-M   'P 1'
#
loop_
_entity.id
_entity.type
_entity.pdbx_description
1 polymer ?
#
loop_
_entity_poly.entity_id
_entity_poly.type
_entity_poly.pdbx_seq_one_letter_code
_entity_poly.pdbx_strand_id
1 'polypeptide(L)'
;MVSALESELAMHRLRTEALSAEQMYLEARAWIGANPDIWGLVAGHARAAAHDRRRFSMKREFEDLRDEYAPAGEMRWKFRNSLTAPLARFLLQEVPEVGPYMALGRSKVDRYFDGTCSPPEAAGCDA
;
A
#
# COMPACT_ATOMS: atom_id res chain seq x y z
N MET A 1 -30.28 -25.49 6.67
CA MET A 1 -29.91 -25.09 5.30
C MET A 1 -29.78 -23.58 5.30
N VAL A 2 -28.55 -23.05 5.31
CA VAL A 2 -28.31 -21.59 5.23
C VAL A 2 -28.83 -21.13 3.87
N SER A 3 -29.67 -20.09 3.87
CA SER A 3 -30.30 -19.59 2.64
C SER A 3 -29.22 -19.09 1.67
N ALA A 4 -29.40 -19.31 0.36
CA ALA A 4 -28.50 -18.76 -0.66
C ALA A 4 -28.31 -17.24 -0.50
N LEU A 5 -29.34 -16.54 0.00
CA LEU A 5 -29.31 -15.12 0.31
C LEU A 5 -28.38 -14.79 1.50
N GLU A 6 -28.34 -15.62 2.53
CA GLU A 6 -27.44 -15.43 3.68
C GLU A 6 -25.98 -15.69 3.29
N SER A 7 -25.77 -16.64 2.36
CA SER A 7 -24.45 -16.93 1.80
C SER A 7 -23.97 -15.80 0.87
N GLU A 8 -24.85 -15.22 0.04
CA GLU A 8 -24.53 -14.03 -0.75
C GLU A 8 -24.29 -12.79 0.13
N LEU A 9 -25.06 -12.60 1.20
CA LEU A 9 -24.86 -11.47 2.12
C LEU A 9 -23.57 -11.63 2.93
N ALA A 10 -23.22 -12.86 3.35
CA ALA A 10 -21.96 -13.17 4.01
C ALA A 10 -20.77 -12.99 3.06
N MET A 11 -20.88 -13.44 1.81
CA MET A 11 -19.87 -13.22 0.77
C MET A 11 -19.73 -11.74 0.41
N HIS A 12 -20.84 -10.99 0.36
CA HIS A 12 -20.82 -9.54 0.18
C HIS A 12 -20.16 -8.85 1.37
N ARG A 13 -20.49 -9.24 2.61
CA ARG A 13 -19.86 -8.73 3.85
C ARG A 13 -18.36 -9.03 3.88
N LEU A 14 -17.93 -10.25 3.56
CA LEU A 14 -16.51 -10.60 3.40
C LEU A 14 -15.82 -9.80 2.28
N ARG A 15 -16.57 -9.45 1.21
CA ARG A 15 -16.09 -8.60 0.10
C ARG A 15 -16.11 -7.10 0.43
N THR A 16 -16.84 -6.68 1.47
CA THR A 16 -17.01 -5.28 1.91
C THR A 16 -16.42 -4.97 3.27
N GLU A 17 -15.89 -5.95 3.99
CA GLU A 17 -15.12 -5.75 5.21
C GLU A 17 -13.82 -5.02 4.82
N ALA A 18 -13.85 -3.70 5.01
CA ALA A 18 -12.68 -2.86 4.85
C ALA A 18 -11.56 -3.43 5.74
N LEU A 19 -10.43 -3.76 5.11
CA LEU A 19 -9.25 -4.31 5.79
C LEU A 19 -8.98 -3.57 7.11
N SER A 20 -8.67 -4.34 8.15
CA SER A 20 -8.21 -3.77 9.42
C SER A 20 -6.90 -3.00 9.20
N ALA A 21 -6.56 -2.08 10.11
CA ALA A 21 -5.29 -1.36 10.04
C ALA A 21 -4.10 -2.32 9.96
N GLU A 22 -4.15 -3.39 10.76
CA GLU A 22 -3.13 -4.44 10.82
C GLU A 22 -3.03 -5.21 9.49
N GLN A 23 -4.15 -5.63 8.91
CA GLN A 23 -4.16 -6.30 7.61
C GLN A 23 -3.61 -5.39 6.51
N MET A 24 -3.98 -4.11 6.50
CA MET A 24 -3.44 -3.15 5.54
C MET A 24 -1.92 -2.99 5.68
N TYR A 25 -1.40 -2.98 6.91
CA TYR A 25 0.03 -2.90 7.18
C TYR A 25 0.76 -4.15 6.66
N LEU A 26 0.31 -5.33 7.08
CA LEU A 26 0.93 -6.62 6.74
C LEU A 26 0.84 -6.90 5.23
N GLU A 27 -0.30 -6.64 4.60
CA GLU A 27 -0.44 -6.81 3.14
C GLU A 27 0.46 -5.86 2.36
N ALA A 28 0.59 -4.60 2.79
CA ALA A 28 1.50 -3.66 2.14
C ALA A 28 2.96 -4.09 2.30
N ARG A 29 3.36 -4.56 3.48
CA ARG A 29 4.70 -5.10 3.70
C ARG A 29 4.97 -6.33 2.83
N ALA A 30 4.06 -7.30 2.84
CA ALA A 30 4.16 -8.50 2.04
C ALA A 30 4.23 -8.17 0.55
N TRP A 31 3.48 -7.15 0.10
CA TRP A 31 3.53 -6.66 -1.26
C TRP A 31 4.93 -6.11 -1.62
N ILE A 32 5.54 -5.29 -0.75
CA ILE A 32 6.90 -4.78 -0.96
C ILE A 32 7.89 -5.95 -1.08
N GLY A 33 7.80 -6.93 -0.17
CA GLY A 33 8.67 -8.11 -0.19
C GLY A 33 8.50 -9.00 -1.42
N ALA A 34 7.27 -9.10 -1.95
CA ALA A 34 6.98 -9.88 -3.15
C ALA A 34 7.33 -9.15 -4.46
N ASN A 35 7.45 -7.81 -4.43
CA ASN A 35 7.66 -6.98 -5.62
C ASN A 35 8.86 -6.03 -5.45
N PRO A 36 10.07 -6.52 -5.11
CA PRO A 36 11.21 -5.66 -4.79
C PRO A 36 11.65 -4.78 -5.97
N ASP A 37 11.60 -5.32 -7.20
CA ASP A 37 11.98 -4.57 -8.41
C ASP A 37 11.05 -3.38 -8.65
N ILE A 38 9.74 -3.60 -8.54
CA ILE A 38 8.73 -2.56 -8.72
C ILE A 38 8.83 -1.53 -7.60
N TRP A 39 9.02 -1.98 -6.35
CA TRP A 39 9.22 -1.08 -5.23
C TRP A 39 10.48 -0.21 -5.41
N GLY A 40 11.57 -0.79 -5.92
CA GLY A 40 12.79 -0.06 -6.26
C GLY A 40 12.56 1.05 -7.28
N LEU A 41 11.75 0.80 -8.31
CA LEU A 41 11.34 1.83 -9.28
C LEU A 41 10.55 2.94 -8.61
N VAL A 42 9.52 2.60 -7.81
CA VAL A 42 8.72 3.58 -7.06
C VAL A 42 9.60 4.46 -6.18
N ALA A 43 10.51 3.87 -5.41
CA ALA A 43 11.44 4.61 -4.56
C ALA A 43 12.40 5.49 -5.37
N GLY A 44 12.89 5.01 -6.52
CA GLY A 44 13.72 5.78 -7.45
C GLY A 44 12.99 6.99 -8.01
N HIS A 45 11.76 6.81 -8.49
CA HIS A 45 10.92 7.90 -9.01
C HIS A 45 10.54 8.90 -7.92
N ALA A 46 10.28 8.45 -6.69
CA ALA A 46 10.05 9.32 -5.53
C ALA A 46 11.27 10.18 -5.20
N ARG A 47 12.48 9.60 -5.22
CA ARG A 47 13.74 10.34 -5.02
C ARG A 47 13.94 11.38 -6.12
N ALA A 48 13.69 11.03 -7.38
CA ALA A 48 13.77 11.97 -8.50
C ALA A 48 12.75 13.11 -8.38
N ALA A 49 11.50 12.80 -7.99
CA ALA A 49 10.48 13.81 -7.75
C ALA A 49 10.87 14.77 -6.61
N ALA A 50 11.45 14.24 -5.52
CA ALA A 50 11.95 15.05 -4.41
C ALA A 50 13.09 15.97 -4.85
N HIS A 51 14.07 15.44 -5.60
CA HIS A 51 15.17 16.19 -6.17
C HIS A 51 14.69 17.35 -7.06
N ASP A 52 13.71 17.08 -7.93
CA ASP A 52 13.15 18.06 -8.86
C ASP A 52 12.09 18.97 -8.22
N ARG A 53 11.77 18.78 -6.94
CA ARG A 53 10.71 19.48 -6.21
C ARG A 53 9.33 19.36 -6.86
N ARG A 54 9.04 18.20 -7.46
CA ARG A 54 7.78 17.92 -8.16
C ARG A 54 6.85 17.09 -7.30
N ARG A 55 5.54 17.31 -7.47
CA ARG A 55 4.51 16.52 -6.80
C ARG A 55 4.65 15.04 -7.12
N PHE A 56 4.54 14.19 -6.10
CA PHE A 56 4.54 12.74 -6.23
C PHE A 56 3.19 12.16 -5.75
N SER A 57 2.63 11.22 -6.51
CA SER A 57 1.36 10.56 -6.20
C SER A 57 1.53 9.06 -6.35
N MET A 58 1.45 8.34 -5.22
CA MET A 58 1.57 6.88 -5.19
C MET A 58 0.56 6.19 -6.13
N LYS A 59 -0.68 6.70 -6.19
CA LYS A 59 -1.70 6.14 -7.08
C LYS A 59 -1.29 6.29 -8.55
N ARG A 60 -0.87 7.49 -8.93
CA ARG A 60 -0.48 7.79 -10.32
C ARG A 60 0.75 6.98 -10.72
N GLU A 61 1.72 6.87 -9.81
CA GLU A 61 2.92 6.06 -10.02
C GLU A 61 2.56 4.61 -10.39
N PHE A 62 1.67 3.97 -9.62
CA PHE A 62 1.23 2.61 -9.95
C PHE A 62 0.39 2.51 -11.22
N GLU A 63 -0.36 3.56 -11.59
CA GLU A 63 -1.07 3.61 -12.87
C GLU A 63 -0.08 3.70 -14.04
N ASP A 64 0.92 4.59 -13.95
CA ASP A 64 1.96 4.78 -14.95
C ASP A 64 2.82 3.50 -15.11
N LEU A 65 3.26 2.89 -14.01
CA LEU A 65 4.00 1.62 -14.03
C LEU A 65 3.17 0.47 -14.59
N ARG A 66 1.86 0.44 -14.32
CA ARG A 66 1.00 -0.59 -14.92
C ARG A 66 0.97 -0.42 -16.43
N ASP A 67 0.81 0.81 -16.92
CA ASP A 67 0.68 1.07 -18.34
C ASP A 67 2.02 0.81 -19.08
N GLU A 68 3.16 1.06 -18.43
CA GLU A 68 4.50 0.78 -18.96
C GLU A 68 4.86 -0.72 -18.97
N TYR A 69 4.54 -1.45 -17.89
CA TYR A 69 4.98 -2.83 -17.68
C TYR A 69 3.90 -3.88 -17.93
N ALA A 70 2.67 -3.48 -18.25
CA ALA A 70 1.58 -4.39 -18.63
C ALA A 70 0.92 -4.06 -19.99
N PRO A 71 1.69 -3.83 -21.08
CA PRO A 71 1.11 -3.84 -22.41
C PRO A 71 0.66 -5.28 -22.74
N ALA A 72 -0.66 -5.50 -22.69
CA ALA A 72 -1.36 -6.75 -23.00
C ALA A 72 -1.08 -7.96 -22.07
N GLY A 73 -1.85 -8.07 -20.99
CA GLY A 73 -2.30 -9.36 -20.43
C GLY A 73 -1.45 -10.02 -19.34
N GLU A 74 -0.16 -9.69 -19.21
CA GLU A 74 0.73 -10.35 -18.24
C GLU A 74 1.26 -9.38 -17.19
N MET A 75 0.33 -8.82 -16.41
CA MET A 75 0.70 -7.98 -15.28
C MET A 75 1.33 -8.86 -14.19
N ARG A 76 2.67 -8.78 -14.03
CA ARG A 76 3.45 -9.58 -13.06
C ARG A 76 3.08 -9.33 -11.60
N TRP A 77 2.41 -8.22 -11.32
CA TRP A 77 2.03 -7.77 -9.99
C TRP A 77 0.60 -7.24 -10.01
N LYS A 78 -0.12 -7.33 -8.88
CA LYS A 78 -1.45 -6.74 -8.72
C LYS A 78 -1.40 -5.69 -7.63
N PHE A 79 -1.87 -4.49 -7.93
CA PHE A 79 -2.01 -3.40 -6.97
C PHE A 79 -3.47 -3.24 -6.56
N ARG A 80 -3.73 -3.29 -5.24
CA ARG A 80 -5.05 -2.99 -4.67
C ARG A 80 -5.04 -1.56 -4.18
N ASN A 81 -6.05 -0.78 -4.54
CA ASN A 81 -6.16 0.64 -4.13
C ASN A 81 -6.14 0.82 -2.61
N SER A 82 -6.60 -0.18 -1.84
CA SER A 82 -6.53 -0.18 -0.37
C SER A 82 -5.10 -0.09 0.16
N LEU A 83 -4.11 -0.53 -0.61
CA LEU A 83 -2.69 -0.51 -0.22
C LEU A 83 -1.98 0.80 -0.54
N THR A 84 -2.61 1.72 -1.30
CA THR A 84 -2.00 3.01 -1.65
C THR A 84 -1.53 3.78 -0.42
N ALA A 85 -2.40 3.90 0.58
CA ALA A 85 -2.10 4.63 1.80
C ALA A 85 -0.96 3.99 2.60
N PRO A 86 -1.01 2.70 3.00
CA PRO A 86 0.09 2.08 3.74
C PRO A 86 1.41 2.07 2.97
N LEU A 87 1.40 1.80 1.66
CA LEU A 87 2.61 1.87 0.83
C LEU A 87 3.19 3.28 0.81
N ALA A 88 2.37 4.32 0.74
CA ALA A 88 2.87 5.70 0.83
C ALA A 88 3.58 6.00 2.16
N ARG A 89 3.25 5.31 3.26
CA ARG A 89 3.91 5.52 4.55
C ARG A 89 5.24 4.79 4.61
N PHE A 90 5.30 3.56 4.11
CA PHE A 90 6.57 2.86 3.93
C PHE A 90 7.52 3.65 3.02
N LEU A 91 7.01 4.26 1.95
CA LEU A 91 7.81 5.11 1.09
C LEU A 91 8.43 6.29 1.85
N LEU A 92 7.69 6.93 2.76
CA LEU A 92 8.21 8.05 3.53
C LEU A 92 9.21 7.65 4.62
N GLN A 93 9.18 6.39 5.06
CA GLN A 93 10.23 5.86 5.92
C GLN A 93 11.53 5.64 5.12
N GLU A 94 11.43 5.26 3.85
CA GLU A 94 12.60 4.99 2.99
C GLU A 94 13.14 6.25 2.28
N VAL A 95 12.25 7.16 1.90
CA VAL A 95 12.53 8.39 1.13
C VAL A 95 11.81 9.56 1.82
N PRO A 96 12.23 9.98 3.02
CA PRO A 96 11.56 11.06 3.75
C PRO A 96 11.56 12.39 2.97
N GLU A 97 12.51 12.60 2.06
CA GLU A 97 12.67 13.82 1.27
C GLU A 97 11.50 14.07 0.31
N VAL A 98 10.74 13.04 -0.06
CA VAL A 98 9.56 13.21 -0.93
C VAL A 98 8.35 13.75 -0.15
N GLY A 99 8.38 13.73 1.18
CA GLY A 99 7.29 14.15 2.08
C GLY A 99 6.66 15.50 1.74
N PRO A 100 7.42 16.59 1.55
CA PRO A 100 6.88 17.89 1.17
C PRO A 100 6.13 17.91 -0.17
N TYR A 101 6.35 16.91 -1.02
CA TYR A 101 5.78 16.81 -2.37
C TYR A 101 4.68 15.75 -2.50
N MET A 102 4.35 15.07 -1.40
CA MET A 102 3.26 14.09 -1.33
C MET A 102 2.07 14.64 -0.54
N ALA A 103 0.88 14.55 -1.14
CA ALA A 103 -0.36 14.80 -0.42
C ALA A 103 -0.86 13.50 0.22
N LEU A 104 -0.93 13.46 1.55
CA LEU A 104 -1.37 12.29 2.30
C LEU A 104 -2.70 12.54 2.99
N GLY A 105 -3.71 11.76 2.65
CA GLY A 105 -4.95 11.69 3.44
C GLY A 105 -4.74 10.89 4.74
N ARG A 106 -5.65 11.04 5.70
CA ARG A 106 -5.68 10.19 6.91
C ARG A 106 -5.94 8.74 6.55
N SER A 107 -5.28 7.82 7.25
CA SER A 107 -5.44 6.37 7.09
C SER A 107 -5.46 5.68 8.45
N LYS A 108 -6.22 4.58 8.56
CA LYS A 108 -6.24 3.75 9.78
C LYS A 108 -4.85 3.20 10.14
N VAL A 109 -3.97 3.06 9.15
CA VAL A 109 -2.60 2.55 9.31
C VAL A 109 -1.65 3.58 9.92
N ASP A 110 -2.03 4.87 9.95
CA ASP A 110 -1.18 5.95 10.45
C ASP A 110 -0.73 5.68 11.90
N ARG A 111 -1.56 4.94 12.68
CA ARG A 111 -1.26 4.51 14.05
C ARG A 111 0.06 3.73 14.22
N TYR A 112 0.55 3.08 13.16
CA TYR A 112 1.80 2.32 13.20
C TYR A 112 3.02 3.14 12.76
N PHE A 113 2.80 4.36 12.25
CA PHE A 113 3.83 5.24 11.73
C PHE A 113 3.98 6.52 12.56
N ASP A 114 2.95 6.91 13.31
CA ASP A 114 2.96 8.05 14.23
C ASP A 114 3.42 7.70 15.67
N GLY A 115 3.74 6.43 15.92
CA GLY A 115 4.21 5.93 17.21
C GLY A 115 3.09 5.67 18.24
N THR A 116 1.81 5.80 17.87
CA THR A 116 0.70 5.50 18.79
C THR A 116 0.51 4.00 19.03
N CYS A 117 0.98 3.14 18.13
CA CYS A 117 0.99 1.69 18.27
C CYS A 117 2.26 1.08 17.69
N SER A 118 2.74 0.00 18.31
CA SER A 118 3.81 -0.83 17.74
C SER A 118 3.35 -1.48 16.44
N PRO A 119 4.22 -1.57 15.41
CA PRO A 119 3.92 -2.31 14.20
C PRO A 119 3.57 -3.78 14.50
N PRO A 120 2.64 -4.40 13.75
CA PRO A 120 2.27 -5.81 13.92
C PRO A 120 3.46 -6.78 13.88
N GLU A 121 4.48 -6.46 13.07
CA GLU A 121 5.73 -7.24 12.99
C GLU A 121 6.54 -7.21 14.30
N ALA A 122 6.44 -6.12 15.08
CA ALA A 122 7.14 -5.97 16.36
C ALA A 122 6.44 -6.71 17.51
N ALA A 123 5.13 -6.97 17.39
CA ALA A 123 4.35 -7.66 18.43
C ALA A 123 4.68 -9.17 18.55
N GLY A 124 5.44 -9.73 17.60
CA GLY A 124 5.98 -11.09 17.64
C GLY A 124 7.43 -11.20 18.11
N CYS A 125 8.04 -10.09 18.56
CA CYS A 125 9.41 -10.05 19.10
C CYS A 125 9.43 -10.08 20.63
N ASP A 126 8.60 -10.91 21.26
CA ASP A 126 8.81 -11.38 22.62
C ASP A 126 8.81 -12.92 22.56
N ALA A 127 9.99 -13.49 22.33
CA ALA A 127 10.27 -14.92 22.44
C ALA A 127 10.84 -15.23 23.83
#